data_AF-A0A536TLP7-F1
#
_entry.id   AF-A0A536TLP7-F1
#
_cell.length_a   1.000
_cell.length_b   1.000
_cell.length_c   1.000
_cell.angle_alpha   90.00
_cell.angle_beta   90.00
_cell.angle_gamma   90.00
#
_symmetry.space_group_name_H-M   'P 1'
#
loop_
_entity.id
_entity.type
_entity.pdbx_description
1 polymer ?
#
loop_
_entity_poly.entity_id
_entity_poly.type
_entity_poly.pdbx_seq_one_letter_code
_entity_poly.pdbx_strand_id
1 'polypeptide(L)'
;MATDHNPGTAGQPLNLVVRLGDSRYAGTIEFRNGSQIVGTVATSAGSAVLPLTFAAGIYRLSAVFHDSGPFDGVAAPELVQVVNQAAP
;
A
#
# COMPACT_ATOMS: atom_id res chain seq x y z
N MET A 1 1.44 1.81 6.85
CA MET A 1 1.52 2.13 5.41
C MET A 1 1.13 3.57 5.19
N ALA A 2 1.44 4.16 4.04
CA ALA A 2 1.05 5.52 3.67
C ALA A 2 0.76 5.59 2.15
N THR A 3 0.14 6.67 1.73
CA THR A 3 0.00 7.07 0.32
C THR A 3 0.67 8.43 0.13
N ASP A 4 1.07 8.75 -1.09
CA ASP A 4 1.63 10.08 -1.43
C ASP A 4 0.59 11.20 -1.33
N HIS A 5 -0.69 10.91 -1.57
CA HIS A 5 -1.80 11.85 -1.43
C HIS A 5 -3.02 11.24 -0.74
N ASN A 6 -3.55 11.89 0.30
CA ASN A 6 -4.85 11.56 0.89
C ASN A 6 -5.58 12.84 1.33
N PRO A 7 -6.67 13.26 0.65
CA PRO A 7 -7.32 12.57 -0.47
C PRO A 7 -6.46 12.56 -1.74
N GLY A 8 -6.64 11.52 -2.57
CA GLY A 8 -6.08 11.42 -3.92
C GLY A 8 -7.07 11.93 -4.99
N THR A 9 -6.64 11.93 -6.25
CA THR A 9 -7.45 12.35 -7.41
C THR A 9 -7.73 11.16 -8.31
N ALA A 10 -8.98 11.00 -8.75
CA ALA A 10 -9.39 9.90 -9.62
C ALA A 10 -8.58 9.88 -10.92
N GLY A 11 -8.12 8.68 -11.31
CA GLY A 11 -7.31 8.48 -12.52
C GLY A 11 -5.85 8.94 -12.42
N GLN A 12 -5.44 9.61 -11.33
CA GLN A 12 -4.03 9.89 -11.07
C GLN A 12 -3.37 8.69 -10.36
N PRO A 13 -2.09 8.40 -10.67
CA PRO A 13 -1.36 7.37 -9.95
C PRO A 13 -1.17 7.78 -8.49
N LEU A 14 -1.42 6.83 -7.60
CA LEU A 14 -1.25 6.93 -6.16
C LEU A 14 -0.24 5.87 -5.72
N ASN A 15 0.83 6.30 -5.07
CA ASN A 15 1.87 5.39 -4.59
C ASN A 15 1.51 4.88 -3.19
N LEU A 16 1.26 3.58 -3.06
CA LEU A 16 1.13 2.92 -1.76
C LEU A 16 2.52 2.57 -1.27
N VAL A 17 2.90 3.11 -0.12
CA VAL A 17 4.24 2.99 0.44
C VAL A 17 4.21 2.24 1.76
N VAL A 18 5.06 1.21 1.86
CA VAL A 18 5.38 0.55 3.13
C VAL A 18 6.85 0.70 3.41
N ARG A 19 7.17 1.06 4.66
CA ARG A 19 8.52 1.15 5.20
C ARG A 19 8.60 0.24 6.41
N LEU A 20 9.56 -0.68 6.42
CA LEU A 20 9.81 -1.61 7.52
C LEU A 20 10.63 -0.96 8.65
N GLY A 21 11.21 0.22 8.41
CA GLY A 21 12.05 0.94 9.38
C GLY A 21 13.47 0.38 9.52
N ASP A 22 13.73 -0.81 8.99
CA ASP A 22 15.03 -1.47 8.97
C ASP A 22 15.23 -2.17 7.62
N SER A 23 16.35 -1.86 6.95
CA SER A 23 16.65 -2.30 5.60
C SER A 23 17.15 -3.74 5.51
N ARG A 24 17.46 -4.39 6.63
CA ARG A 24 17.87 -5.81 6.67
C ARG A 24 16.71 -6.77 6.42
N TYR A 25 15.48 -6.32 6.68
CA TYR A 25 14.29 -7.12 6.41
C TYR A 25 14.00 -7.09 4.91
N ALA A 26 14.00 -8.28 4.32
CA ALA A 26 13.67 -8.51 2.93
C ALA A 26 12.51 -9.49 2.87
N GLY A 27 11.52 -9.17 2.05
CA GLY A 27 10.35 -10.01 1.82
C GLY A 27 9.44 -9.38 0.78
N THR A 28 8.17 -9.78 0.79
CA THR A 28 7.14 -9.27 -0.11
C THR A 28 6.08 -8.54 0.69
N ILE A 29 5.62 -7.40 0.18
CA ILE A 29 4.46 -6.68 0.70
C ILE A 29 3.26 -6.97 -0.19
N GLU A 30 2.23 -7.59 0.37
CA GLU A 30 0.91 -7.72 -0.23
C GLU A 30 0.05 -6.51 0.14
N PHE A 31 -0.37 -5.73 -0.85
CA PHE A 31 -1.30 -4.62 -0.66
C PHE A 31 -2.73 -5.08 -0.92
N ARG A 32 -3.67 -4.64 -0.08
CA ARG A 32 -5.08 -5.04 -0.14
C ARG A 32 -5.99 -3.83 -0.03
N ASN A 33 -7.17 -3.95 -0.63
CA ASN A 33 -8.33 -3.08 -0.41
C ASN A 33 -9.45 -3.93 0.18
N GLY A 34 -9.68 -3.83 1.49
CA GLY A 34 -10.47 -4.79 2.24
C GLY A 34 -9.88 -6.21 2.12
N SER A 35 -10.69 -7.18 1.68
CA SER A 35 -10.22 -8.56 1.46
C SER A 35 -9.49 -8.78 0.14
N GLN A 36 -9.63 -7.86 -0.83
CA GLN A 36 -9.08 -8.02 -2.17
C GLN A 36 -7.61 -7.62 -2.22
N ILE A 37 -6.76 -8.48 -2.80
CA ILE A 37 -5.37 -8.15 -3.10
C ILE A 37 -5.34 -7.24 -4.33
N VAL A 38 -4.67 -6.09 -4.20
CA VAL A 38 -4.51 -5.12 -5.29
C VAL A 38 -3.11 -5.13 -5.89
N GLY A 39 -2.15 -5.76 -5.22
CA GLY A 39 -0.82 -6.02 -5.78
C GLY A 39 0.17 -6.51 -4.73
N THR A 40 1.33 -6.95 -5.21
CA THR A 40 2.42 -7.46 -4.37
C THR A 40 3.74 -6.84 -4.84
N VAL A 41 4.58 -6.39 -3.91
CA VAL A 41 5.87 -5.76 -4.23
C VAL A 41 6.95 -6.29 -3.30
N ALA A 42 8.07 -6.76 -3.87
CA ALA A 42 9.24 -7.12 -3.09
C ALA A 42 9.86 -5.86 -2.45
N THR A 43 10.27 -5.97 -1.20
CA THR A 43 10.93 -4.87 -0.49
C THR A 43 12.33 -4.67 -1.05
N SER A 44 12.71 -3.41 -1.27
CA SER A 44 14.08 -3.00 -1.59
C SER A 44 14.54 -1.98 -0.55
N ALA A 45 15.69 -2.27 0.09
CA ALA A 45 16.23 -1.46 1.19
C ALA A 45 15.20 -1.15 2.31
N GLY A 46 14.36 -2.11 2.68
CA GLY A 46 13.34 -1.95 3.72
C GLY A 46 12.09 -1.14 3.30
N SER A 47 11.91 -0.90 2.00
CA SER A 47 10.76 -0.17 1.47
C SER A 47 10.09 -0.92 0.31
N ALA A 48 8.78 -0.81 0.20
CA ALA A 48 8.00 -1.28 -0.96
C ALA A 48 7.08 -0.15 -1.44
N VAL A 49 7.01 0.03 -2.76
CA VAL A 49 6.18 1.06 -3.40
C VAL A 49 5.36 0.41 -4.50
N LEU A 50 4.03 0.53 -4.41
CA LEU A 50 3.10 0.05 -5.42
C LEU A 50 2.30 1.23 -6.00
N PRO A 51 2.54 1.62 -7.27
CA PRO A 51 1.71 2.60 -7.96
C PRO A 51 0.37 1.97 -8.39
N LEU A 52 -0.74 2.59 -8.01
CA LEU A 52 -2.10 2.20 -8.42
C LEU A 52 -2.94 3.42 -8.79
N THR A 53 -3.89 3.25 -9.69
CA THR A 53 -4.91 4.27 -9.98
C THR A 53 -6.24 3.82 -9.41
N PHE A 54 -7.00 4.78 -8.87
CA PHE A 54 -8.30 4.55 -8.28
C PHE A 54 -9.35 5.44 -8.94
N ALA A 55 -10.60 4.97 -8.96
CA ALA A 55 -11.75 5.83 -9.25
C ALA A 55 -12.08 6.69 -8.02
N ALA A 56 -12.95 7.68 -8.18
CA ALA A 56 -13.44 8.43 -7.03
C ALA A 56 -14.20 7.49 -6.06
N GLY A 57 -13.91 7.60 -4.77
CA GLY A 57 -14.45 6.69 -3.76
C GLY A 57 -13.66 6.69 -2.45
N ILE A 58 -14.02 5.78 -1.56
CA ILE A 58 -13.33 5.55 -0.29
C ILE A 58 -12.82 4.10 -0.29
N TYR A 59 -11.54 3.95 0.00
CA TYR A 59 -10.82 2.68 -0.01
C TYR A 59 -10.24 2.39 1.37
N ARG A 60 -10.32 1.14 1.81
CA ARG A 60 -9.73 0.66 3.06
C ARG A 60 -8.51 -0.16 2.73
N LEU A 61 -7.36 0.49 2.74
CA LEU A 61 -6.12 -0.10 2.29
C LEU A 61 -5.38 -0.73 3.48
N SER A 62 -4.84 -1.92 3.28
CA SER A 62 -3.94 -2.57 4.23
C SER A 62 -2.75 -3.16 3.49
N ALA A 63 -1.68 -3.47 4.23
CA ALA A 63 -0.53 -4.15 3.67
C ALA A 63 -0.08 -5.27 4.61
N VAL A 64 0.31 -6.41 4.07
CA VAL A 64 0.80 -7.57 4.82
C VAL A 64 2.21 -7.90 4.36
N PHE A 65 3.13 -8.01 5.31
CA PHE A 65 4.50 -8.44 5.02
C PHE A 65 4.59 -9.96 5.04
N HIS A 66 5.27 -10.50 4.04
CA HIS A 66 5.52 -11.92 3.88
C HIS A 66 7.00 -12.18 3.76
N ASP A 67 7.52 -13.03 4.65
CA ASP A 67 8.90 -13.52 4.63
C ASP A 67 8.94 -15.00 5.05
N SER A 68 10.14 -15.57 5.19
CA SER A 68 10.34 -16.91 5.74
C SER A 68 10.65 -16.90 7.24
N GLY A 69 10.49 -15.75 7.89
CA GLY A 69 10.91 -15.47 9.26
C GLY A 69 9.73 -15.29 10.21
N PRO A 70 9.99 -14.72 11.40
CA PRO A 70 8.96 -14.53 12.43
C PRO A 70 8.02 -13.34 12.15
N PHE A 71 8.26 -12.58 11.07
CA PHE A 71 7.48 -11.41 10.73
C PHE A 71 6.49 -11.66 9.57
N ASP A 72 6.44 -12.89 9.03
CA ASP A 72 5.43 -13.30 8.07
C ASP A 72 4.01 -13.08 8.63
N GLY A 73 3.14 -12.51 7.80
CA GLY A 73 1.76 -12.18 8.15
C GLY A 73 1.60 -10.90 8.97
N VAL A 74 2.68 -10.18 9.30
CA VAL A 74 2.56 -8.88 10.00
C VAL A 74 1.86 -7.88 9.10
N ALA A 75 0.71 -7.39 9.57
CA ALA A 75 -0.09 -6.40 8.86
C ALA A 75 0.22 -4.97 9.33
N ALA A 76 0.29 -4.04 8.38
CA ALA A 76 0.26 -2.61 8.67
C ALA A 76 -1.13 -2.17 9.15
N PRO A 77 -1.23 -1.07 9.92
CA PRO A 77 -2.53 -0.46 10.24
C PRO A 77 -3.32 -0.13 8.97
N GLU A 78 -4.64 -0.30 9.04
CA GLU A 78 -5.55 0.08 7.95
C GLU A 78 -5.43 1.60 7.67
N LEU A 79 -5.32 1.94 6.39
CA LEU A 79 -5.32 3.30 5.88
C LEU A 79 -6.63 3.54 5.12
N VAL A 80 -7.42 4.50 5.59
CA VAL A 80 -8.59 4.97 4.84
C VAL A 80 -8.12 6.00 3.81
N GLN A 81 -8.20 5.63 2.54
CA GLN A 81 -7.85 6.48 1.40
C GLN A 81 -9.12 7.04 0.78
N VAL A 82 -9.23 8.36 0.76
CA VAL A 82 -10.29 9.05 0.01
C VAL A 82 -9.75 9.43 -1.37
N VAL A 83 -10.57 9.26 -2.41
CA VAL A 83 -10.23 9.67 -3.78
C VAL A 83 -11.35 10.55 -4.30
N ASN A 84 -10.99 11.79 -4.62
CA ASN A 84 -11.91 12.79 -5.15
C ASN A 84 -11.99 12.67 -6.68
N GLN A 85 -13.10 13.13 -7.27
CA GLN A 85 -13.16 13.26 -8.72
C GLN A 85 -12.11 14.25 -9.23
N ALA A 86 -11.55 13.95 -10.40
CA ALA A 86 -10.75 14.94 -11.12
C ALA A 86 -11.66 16.12 -11.50
N ALA A 87 -11.12 17.34 -11.41
CA ALA A 87 -11.81 18.50 -11.95
C ALA A 87 -11.97 18.32 -13.48
N PRO A 88 -13.11 18.74 -14.06
CA PRO A 88 -13.33 18.71 -15.51
C PRO A 88 -12.38 19.63 -16.29
#